data_AF-A0A2U9P1A7-F1
#
_entry.id   AF-A0A2U9P1A7-F1
#
_cell.length_a   1.000
_cell.length_b   1.000
_cell.length_c   1.000
_cell.angle_alpha   90.00
_cell.angle_beta   90.00
_cell.angle_gamma   90.00
#
_symmetry.space_group_name_H-M   'P 1'
#
loop_
_entity.id
_entity.type
_entity.pdbx_description
1 polymer ?
#
loop_
_entity_poly.entity_id
_entity_poly.type
_entity_poly.pdbx_seq_one_letter_code
_entity_poly.pdbx_strand_id
1 'polypeptide(L)'
;MTIRIYTVDRHGRIISDRGTVDVRPAAVLPVRDVWAPCACPKCRDETGGELVDSIDRNHAAAPVDLNTMRETVGILLDSKGAPAGPAPSGAELETLTATLRGHLDVLMPEVERLTVALPENSTLRYCALACLGEARDRLRVEPSPRYGGPAGHARRLARVLNALCDHHEQLACTSRHKEPGGGSR
;
A
#
# COMPACT_ATOMS: atom_id res chain seq x y z
N MET A 1 -22.86 2.51 -26.07
CA MET A 1 -23.28 1.10 -25.93
C MET A 1 -24.50 1.07 -25.04
N THR A 2 -25.52 0.27 -25.37
CA THR A 2 -26.75 0.16 -24.58
C THR A 2 -26.67 -1.03 -23.64
N ILE A 3 -27.06 -0.84 -22.38
CA ILE A 3 -27.15 -1.91 -21.37
C ILE A 3 -28.59 -2.01 -20.89
N ARG A 4 -29.17 -3.21 -20.89
CA ARG A 4 -30.50 -3.46 -20.29
C ARG A 4 -30.34 -3.87 -18.84
N ILE A 5 -31.17 -3.32 -17.96
CA ILE A 5 -31.08 -3.55 -16.51
C ILE A 5 -32.27 -4.38 -16.06
N TYR A 6 -31.99 -5.57 -15.54
CA TYR A 6 -32.99 -6.49 -14.98
C TYR A 6 -32.79 -6.66 -13.48
N THR A 7 -33.89 -6.85 -12.75
CA THR A 7 -33.86 -7.43 -11.40
C THR A 7 -34.18 -8.91 -11.51
N VAL A 8 -33.35 -9.76 -10.90
CA VAL A 8 -33.51 -11.22 -10.91
C VAL A 8 -33.72 -11.77 -9.51
N ASP A 9 -34.47 -12.87 -9.40
CA ASP A 9 -34.61 -13.61 -8.14
C ASP A 9 -33.43 -14.55 -7.87
N ARG A 10 -33.46 -15.23 -6.72
CA ARG A 10 -32.44 -16.23 -6.32
C ARG A 10 -32.36 -17.45 -7.25
N HIS A 11 -33.30 -17.62 -8.17
CA HIS A 11 -33.34 -18.69 -9.16
C HIS A 11 -32.99 -18.18 -10.57
N GLY A 12 -32.56 -16.92 -10.71
CA GLY A 12 -32.18 -16.31 -11.97
C GLY A 12 -33.35 -15.89 -12.87
N ARG A 13 -34.59 -15.87 -12.37
CA ARG A 13 -35.75 -15.39 -13.13
C ARG A 13 -35.83 -13.88 -13.07
N ILE A 14 -36.06 -13.25 -14.22
CA ILE A 14 -36.29 -11.79 -14.33
C ILE A 14 -37.63 -11.46 -13.70
N ILE A 15 -37.61 -10.70 -12.61
CA ILE A 15 -38.81 -10.26 -11.87
C ILE A 15 -39.16 -8.79 -12.14
N SER A 16 -38.27 -8.02 -12.76
CA SER A 16 -38.52 -6.64 -13.19
C SER A 16 -37.53 -6.22 -14.29
N ASP A 17 -38.04 -5.56 -15.32
CA ASP A 17 -37.23 -4.89 -16.35
C ASP A 17 -37.23 -3.39 -16.07
N ARG A 18 -36.06 -2.81 -15.81
CA ARG A 18 -35.89 -1.38 -15.53
C ARG A 18 -35.53 -0.56 -16.76
N GLY A 19 -35.59 -1.16 -17.94
CA GLY A 19 -35.35 -0.51 -19.22
C GLY A 19 -33.87 -0.49 -19.63
N THR A 20 -33.59 0.33 -20.62
CA THR A 20 -32.30 0.43 -21.29
C THR A 20 -31.58 1.71 -20.86
N VAL A 21 -30.32 1.57 -20.45
CA VAL A 21 -29.42 2.69 -20.17
C VAL A 21 -28.44 2.83 -21.33
N ASP A 22 -28.41 4.01 -21.92
CA ASP A 22 -27.40 4.40 -22.90
C ASP A 22 -26.10 4.80 -22.19
N VAL A 23 -25.08 3.96 -22.31
CA VAL A 23 -23.74 4.29 -21.86
C VAL A 23 -23.01 4.95 -23.02
N ARG A 24 -22.91 6.27 -22.95
CA ARG A 24 -22.02 7.02 -23.83
C ARG A 24 -20.57 6.71 -23.44
N PRO A 25 -19.67 6.43 -24.40
CA PRO A 25 -18.25 6.34 -24.09
C PRO A 25 -17.82 7.67 -23.44
N ALA A 26 -17.07 7.58 -22.35
CA ALA A 26 -16.48 8.75 -21.74
C ALA A 26 -15.64 9.47 -22.80
N ALA A 27 -15.76 10.79 -22.88
CA ALA A 27 -14.84 11.58 -23.68
C ALA A 27 -13.42 11.23 -23.22
N VAL A 28 -12.53 10.93 -24.18
CA VAL A 28 -11.12 10.77 -23.90
C VAL A 28 -10.65 12.12 -23.38
N LEU A 29 -10.50 12.24 -22.06
CA LEU A 29 -9.86 13.40 -21.48
C LEU A 29 -8.42 13.39 -21.98
N PRO A 30 -7.88 14.52 -22.46
CA PRO A 30 -6.48 14.58 -22.85
C PRO A 30 -5.64 14.18 -21.64
N VAL A 31 -4.76 13.20 -21.85
CA VAL A 31 -3.72 12.86 -20.87
C VAL A 31 -2.89 14.12 -20.70
N ARG A 32 -3.03 14.77 -19.54
CA ARG A 32 -2.21 15.92 -19.18
C ARG A 32 -0.96 15.38 -18.51
N ASP A 33 0.15 15.41 -19.24
CA ASP A 33 1.48 15.00 -18.76
C ASP A 33 2.09 16.01 -17.77
N VAL A 34 1.36 17.09 -17.48
CA VAL A 34 1.76 18.13 -16.56
C VAL A 34 0.69 18.23 -15.47
N TRP A 35 1.00 17.63 -14.33
CA TRP A 35 0.28 17.91 -13.09
C TRP A 35 0.42 19.41 -12.82
N ALA A 36 -0.68 20.14 -12.68
CA ALA A 36 -0.61 21.56 -12.34
C ALA A 36 0.16 21.70 -11.02
N PRO A 37 1.16 22.61 -10.94
CA PRO A 37 1.91 22.79 -9.71
C PRO A 37 0.92 23.11 -8.58
N CYS A 38 1.01 22.34 -7.50
CA CYS A 38 0.17 22.47 -6.31
C CYS A 38 0.21 23.93 -5.83
N ALA A 39 -0.95 24.59 -5.77
CA ALA A 39 -1.09 25.92 -5.18
C ALA A 39 -1.20 25.88 -3.63
N CYS A 40 -0.72 24.81 -2.99
CA CYS A 40 -0.77 24.70 -1.54
C CYS A 40 0.40 25.48 -0.92
N PRO A 41 0.24 26.02 0.32
CA PRO A 41 1.28 26.81 0.98
C PRO A 41 2.63 26.10 1.05
N LYS A 42 2.61 24.77 1.22
CA LYS A 42 3.80 23.93 1.31
C LYS A 42 4.67 23.92 0.05
N CYS A 43 4.07 24.04 -1.14
CA CYS A 43 4.79 24.02 -2.41
C CYS A 43 5.31 25.41 -2.83
N ARG A 44 4.83 26.48 -2.19
CA ARG A 44 5.18 27.87 -2.55
C ARG A 44 6.53 28.31 -1.97
N ASP A 45 6.97 27.67 -0.89
CA ASP A 45 8.19 28.08 -0.18
C ASP A 45 9.49 27.55 -0.80
N GLU A 46 9.43 26.61 -1.75
CA GLU A 46 10.64 25.93 -2.28
C GLU A 46 11.16 26.49 -3.62
N THR A 47 10.62 27.61 -4.13
CA THR A 47 11.01 28.17 -5.45
C THR A 47 11.66 29.54 -5.37
N GLY A 48 12.73 29.66 -4.57
CA GLY A 48 13.57 30.84 -4.57
C GLY A 48 14.97 30.63 -3.99
N GLY A 49 15.98 30.59 -4.86
CA GLY A 49 17.35 31.02 -4.50
C GLY A 49 18.44 29.93 -4.44
N GLU A 50 19.06 29.70 -5.60
CA GLU A 50 20.53 29.76 -5.80
C GLU A 50 21.49 28.91 -4.92
N LEU A 51 22.02 27.87 -5.57
CA LEU A 51 23.42 27.40 -5.52
C LEU A 51 24.16 27.50 -4.18
N VAL A 52 24.06 26.45 -3.36
CA VAL A 52 25.15 26.04 -2.47
C VAL A 52 25.46 24.56 -2.68
N ASP A 53 26.76 24.28 -2.76
CA ASP A 53 27.39 22.99 -3.03
C ASP A 53 26.72 21.80 -2.35
N SER A 54 26.26 20.86 -3.19
CA SER A 54 26.72 19.45 -3.27
C SER A 54 26.89 18.59 -2.01
N ILE A 55 26.48 19.02 -0.82
CA ILE A 55 26.42 18.21 0.40
C ILE A 55 24.94 17.89 0.65
N ASP A 56 24.44 16.83 0.03
CA ASP A 56 23.40 15.94 0.61
C ASP A 56 22.89 14.91 -0.40
N ARG A 57 23.82 14.20 -1.06
CA ARG A 57 23.49 12.97 -1.79
C ARG A 57 23.26 11.77 -0.86
N ASN A 58 23.06 12.01 0.44
CA ASN A 58 23.08 10.99 1.47
C ASN A 58 22.09 11.23 2.61
N HIS A 59 20.87 11.68 2.32
CA HIS A 59 19.72 11.39 3.19
C HIS A 59 19.33 9.90 3.02
N ALA A 60 20.25 9.02 3.42
CA ALA A 60 19.87 7.69 3.86
C ALA A 60 19.08 7.90 5.16
N ALA A 61 17.76 8.05 5.02
CA ALA A 61 16.86 7.77 6.13
C ALA A 61 17.34 6.45 6.75
N ALA A 62 17.54 6.43 8.07
CA ALA A 62 18.04 5.25 8.77
C ALA A 62 17.31 4.01 8.22
N PRO A 63 18.04 2.94 7.84
CA PRO A 63 17.43 1.79 7.18
C PRO A 63 16.29 1.27 8.05
N VAL A 64 15.11 1.09 7.45
CA VAL A 64 13.94 0.58 8.16
C VAL A 64 14.31 -0.73 8.85
N ASP A 65 14.09 -0.82 10.16
CA ASP A 65 14.44 -2.00 10.94
C ASP A 65 13.40 -3.11 10.74
N LEU A 66 13.58 -3.86 9.65
CA LEU A 66 12.71 -4.98 9.30
C LEU A 66 12.80 -6.12 10.33
N ASN A 67 13.92 -6.28 11.03
CA ASN A 67 14.05 -7.36 12.02
C ASN A 67 13.10 -7.11 13.19
N THR A 68 13.11 -5.89 13.76
CA THR A 68 12.17 -5.51 14.81
C THR A 68 10.71 -5.61 14.35
N MET A 69 10.40 -5.25 13.10
CA MET A 69 9.06 -5.40 12.55
C MET A 69 8.63 -6.87 12.48
N ARG A 70 9.52 -7.77 12.01
CA ARG A 70 9.26 -9.21 11.91
C ARG A 70 9.16 -9.88 13.28
N GLU A 71 9.97 -9.47 14.26
CA GLU A 71 9.82 -9.92 15.65
C GLU A 71 8.45 -9.52 16.21
N THR A 72 8.02 -8.29 15.96
CA THR A 72 6.68 -7.80 16.36
C THR A 72 5.56 -8.63 15.71
N VAL A 73 5.69 -8.97 14.43
CA VAL A 73 4.78 -9.88 13.71
C VAL A 73 4.77 -11.27 14.37
N GLY A 74 5.94 -11.78 14.76
CA GLY A 74 6.14 -13.09 15.38
C GLY A 74 5.39 -13.29 16.71
N ILE A 75 5.01 -12.20 17.38
CA ILE A 75 4.17 -12.25 18.58
C ILE A 75 2.75 -12.76 18.24
N LEU A 76 2.24 -12.46 17.05
CA LEU A 76 0.86 -12.80 16.65
C LEU A 76 0.77 -13.94 15.65
N LEU A 77 1.80 -14.10 14.82
CA LEU A 77 1.82 -15.03 13.69
C LEU A 77 3.05 -15.93 13.75
N ASP A 78 2.86 -17.20 13.39
CA ASP A 78 3.98 -18.12 13.20
C ASP A 78 4.67 -17.89 11.83
N SER A 79 5.72 -18.67 11.56
CA SER A 79 6.45 -18.63 10.29
C SER A 79 5.61 -18.94 9.04
N LYS A 80 4.38 -19.46 9.20
CA LYS A 80 3.45 -19.75 8.11
C LYS A 80 2.31 -18.72 8.01
N GLY A 81 2.31 -17.69 8.85
CA GLY A 81 1.26 -16.67 8.88
C GLY A 81 -0.03 -17.13 9.57
N ALA A 82 0.00 -18.30 10.22
CA ALA A 82 -1.07 -18.76 11.09
C ALA A 82 -0.93 -18.13 12.48
N PRO A 83 -1.99 -18.06 13.30
CA PRO A 83 -1.87 -17.54 14.67
C PRO A 83 -0.81 -18.30 15.47
N ALA A 84 0.16 -17.58 16.04
CA ALA A 84 1.22 -18.17 16.86
C ALA A 84 0.70 -18.82 18.16
N GLY A 85 -0.51 -18.45 18.58
CA GLY A 85 -1.14 -18.93 19.80
C GLY A 85 -2.35 -18.08 20.18
N PRO A 86 -2.83 -18.20 21.43
CA PRO A 86 -3.80 -17.25 21.99
C PRO A 86 -3.22 -15.84 21.89
N ALA A 87 -4.04 -14.89 21.44
CA ALA A 87 -3.58 -13.51 21.34
C ALA A 87 -3.43 -12.92 22.75
N PRO A 88 -2.51 -11.95 22.93
CA PRO A 88 -2.53 -11.06 24.09
C PRO A 88 -3.91 -10.42 24.24
N SER A 89 -4.24 -9.97 25.44
CA SER A 89 -5.56 -9.40 25.75
C SER A 89 -5.45 -8.04 26.43
N GLY A 90 -6.54 -7.27 26.40
CA GLY A 90 -6.60 -5.94 27.03
C GLY A 90 -5.50 -5.00 26.53
N ALA A 91 -4.82 -4.34 27.48
CA ALA A 91 -3.81 -3.31 27.20
C ALA A 91 -2.61 -3.82 26.38
N GLU A 92 -2.22 -5.09 26.53
CA GLU A 92 -1.12 -5.67 25.75
C GLU A 92 -1.48 -5.74 24.27
N LEU A 93 -2.71 -6.14 23.96
CA LEU A 93 -3.20 -6.22 22.59
C LEU A 93 -3.34 -4.83 21.96
N GLU A 94 -3.82 -3.85 22.73
CA GLU A 94 -3.91 -2.45 22.29
C GLU A 94 -2.53 -1.88 21.97
N THR A 95 -1.56 -2.10 22.86
CA THR A 95 -0.16 -1.69 22.68
C THR A 95 0.45 -2.33 21.43
N LEU A 96 0.24 -3.63 21.25
CA LEU A 96 0.74 -4.36 20.10
C LEU A 96 0.07 -3.88 18.80
N THR A 97 -1.23 -3.60 18.83
CA THR A 97 -1.96 -3.05 17.68
C THR A 97 -1.43 -1.66 17.32
N ALA A 98 -1.22 -0.78 18.30
CA ALA A 98 -0.63 0.53 18.09
C ALA A 98 0.79 0.43 17.50
N THR A 99 1.60 -0.49 18.01
CA THR A 99 2.96 -0.76 17.50
C THR A 99 2.93 -1.19 16.03
N LEU A 100 2.04 -2.12 15.66
CA LEU A 100 1.87 -2.55 14.27
C LEU A 100 1.46 -1.40 13.34
N ARG A 101 0.60 -0.50 13.81
CA ARG A 101 0.21 0.70 13.04
C ARG A 101 1.40 1.64 12.84
N GLY A 102 2.18 1.90 13.89
CA GLY A 102 3.40 2.70 13.80
C GLY A 102 4.43 2.11 12.83
N HIS A 103 4.63 0.79 12.85
CA HIS A 103 5.50 0.12 11.88
C HIS A 103 5.02 0.28 10.44
N LEU A 104 3.70 0.17 10.20
CA LEU A 104 3.10 0.40 8.90
C LEU A 104 3.26 1.86 8.44
N ASP A 105 3.08 2.83 9.33
CA ASP A 105 3.23 4.26 9.03
C ASP A 105 4.66 4.60 8.57
N VAL A 106 5.67 3.89 9.08
CA VAL A 106 7.07 4.04 8.65
C VAL A 106 7.38 3.26 7.37
N LEU A 107 6.91 2.02 7.25
CA LEU A 107 7.28 1.14 6.14
C LEU A 107 6.57 1.48 4.82
N MET A 108 5.31 1.91 4.90
CA MET A 108 4.49 2.14 3.70
C MET A 108 5.05 3.23 2.78
N PRO A 109 5.47 4.42 3.28
CA PRO A 109 6.10 5.44 2.44
C PRO A 109 7.38 4.95 1.76
N GLU A 110 8.16 4.12 2.45
CA GLU A 110 9.42 3.60 1.92
C GLU A 110 9.18 2.59 0.79
N VAL A 111 8.23 1.67 0.96
CA VAL A 111 7.81 0.77 -0.11
C VAL A 111 7.27 1.56 -1.31
N GLU A 112 6.43 2.57 -1.07
CA GLU A 112 5.90 3.44 -2.13
C GLU A 112 7.03 4.13 -2.91
N ARG A 113 8.01 4.71 -2.21
CA ARG A 113 9.20 5.34 -2.81
C ARG A 113 9.98 4.36 -3.68
N LEU A 114 10.22 3.14 -3.20
CA LEU A 114 10.94 2.12 -3.96
C LEU A 114 10.18 1.64 -5.21
N THR A 115 8.84 1.62 -5.16
CA THR A 115 8.03 1.23 -6.33
C THR A 115 8.08 2.25 -7.46
N VAL A 116 8.30 3.54 -7.17
CA VAL A 116 8.42 4.60 -8.20
C VAL A 116 9.63 4.36 -9.12
N ALA A 117 10.70 3.75 -8.61
CA ALA A 117 11.92 3.47 -9.38
C ALA A 117 11.78 2.31 -10.39
N LEU A 118 10.68 1.55 -10.30
CA LEU A 118 10.41 0.38 -11.15
C LEU A 118 9.59 0.72 -12.40
N PRO A 119 9.79 -0.02 -13.51
CA PRO A 119 8.94 0.08 -14.69
C PRO A 119 7.46 -0.13 -14.37
N GLU A 120 6.57 0.56 -15.09
CA GLU A 120 5.11 0.50 -14.87
C GLU A 120 4.54 -0.91 -15.07
N ASN A 121 5.12 -1.69 -15.97
CA ASN A 121 4.73 -3.08 -16.25
C ASN A 121 5.41 -4.12 -15.33
N SER A 122 6.15 -3.69 -14.30
CA SER A 122 6.80 -4.59 -13.37
C SER A 122 5.77 -5.30 -12.49
N THR A 123 5.76 -6.63 -12.53
CA THR A 123 4.95 -7.45 -11.61
C THR A 123 5.26 -7.14 -10.15
N LEU A 124 6.53 -6.92 -9.81
CA LEU A 124 6.94 -6.59 -8.45
C LEU A 124 6.35 -5.24 -7.99
N ARG A 125 6.34 -4.23 -8.87
CA ARG A 125 5.69 -2.93 -8.61
C ARG A 125 4.19 -3.12 -8.36
N TYR A 126 3.51 -3.88 -9.22
CA TYR A 126 2.08 -4.12 -9.08
C TYR A 126 1.73 -4.83 -7.77
N CYS A 127 2.44 -5.89 -7.42
CA CYS A 127 2.22 -6.64 -6.16
C CYS A 127 2.42 -5.75 -4.92
N ALA A 128 3.51 -4.97 -4.88
CA ALA A 128 3.79 -4.08 -3.76
C ALA A 128 2.72 -2.97 -3.62
N LEU A 129 2.28 -2.36 -4.72
CA LEU A 129 1.21 -1.35 -4.70
C LEU A 129 -0.14 -1.94 -4.25
N ALA A 130 -0.45 -3.17 -4.64
CA ALA A 130 -1.65 -3.86 -4.16
C ALA A 130 -1.60 -4.09 -2.64
N CYS A 131 -0.46 -4.54 -2.10
CA CYS A 131 -0.27 -4.69 -0.67
C CYS A 131 -0.33 -3.36 0.09
N LEU A 132 0.16 -2.26 -0.49
CA LEU A 132 0.00 -0.92 0.08
C LEU A 132 -1.48 -0.49 0.13
N GLY A 133 -2.25 -0.80 -0.92
CA GLY A 133 -3.70 -0.61 -0.94
C GLY A 133 -4.38 -1.36 0.20
N GLU A 134 -4.07 -2.65 0.36
CA GLU A 134 -4.60 -3.46 1.45
C GLU A 134 -4.20 -2.90 2.82
N ALA A 135 -2.95 -2.50 3.02
CA ALA A 135 -2.49 -1.90 4.27
C ALA A 135 -3.31 -0.66 4.65
N ARG A 136 -3.53 0.24 3.69
CA ARG A 136 -4.37 1.44 3.88
C ARG A 136 -5.81 1.07 4.25
N ASP A 137 -6.38 0.04 3.60
CA ASP A 137 -7.72 -0.44 3.93
C ASP A 137 -7.78 -1.02 5.35
N ARG A 138 -6.80 -1.84 5.75
CA ARG A 138 -6.76 -2.40 7.11
C ARG A 138 -6.62 -1.31 8.18
N LEU A 139 -5.84 -0.26 7.92
CA LEU A 139 -5.66 0.84 8.86
C LEU A 139 -6.93 1.68 9.07
N ARG A 140 -7.82 1.73 8.07
CA ARG A 140 -9.11 2.45 8.14
C ARG A 140 -10.24 1.65 8.79
N VAL A 141 -10.15 0.32 8.80
CA VAL A 141 -11.25 -0.56 9.22
C VAL A 141 -11.17 -0.82 10.73
N GLU A 142 -12.26 -0.55 11.44
CA GLU A 142 -12.38 -0.87 12.86
C GLU A 142 -12.41 -2.38 13.14
N PRO A 143 -11.96 -2.83 14.32
CA PRO A 143 -12.09 -4.21 14.75
C PRO A 143 -13.55 -4.69 14.73
N SER A 144 -13.78 -5.87 14.16
CA SER A 144 -15.12 -6.46 14.04
C SER A 144 -15.18 -7.84 14.69
N PRO A 145 -16.18 -8.14 15.54
CA PRO A 145 -16.36 -9.45 16.14
C PRO A 145 -16.45 -10.59 15.11
N ARG A 146 -17.04 -10.32 13.93
CA ARG A 146 -17.18 -11.27 12.82
C ARG A 146 -15.83 -11.84 12.36
N TYR A 147 -14.76 -11.06 12.50
CA TYR A 147 -13.43 -11.42 12.03
C TYR A 147 -12.44 -11.53 13.19
N GLY A 148 -12.88 -12.05 14.33
CA GLY A 148 -12.03 -12.29 15.50
C GLY A 148 -11.78 -11.06 16.37
N GLY A 149 -12.60 -10.01 16.25
CA GLY A 149 -12.55 -8.82 17.09
C GLY A 149 -11.20 -8.08 16.99
N PRO A 150 -10.75 -7.46 18.09
CA PRO A 150 -9.44 -6.79 18.19
C PRO A 150 -8.26 -7.69 17.83
N ALA A 151 -8.24 -8.94 18.34
CA ALA A 151 -7.13 -9.87 18.07
C ALA A 151 -7.05 -10.27 16.60
N GLY A 152 -8.20 -10.48 15.96
CA GLY A 152 -8.27 -10.74 14.53
C GLY A 152 -7.84 -9.53 13.70
N HIS A 153 -8.17 -8.31 14.14
CA HIS A 153 -7.69 -7.08 13.49
C HIS A 153 -6.16 -6.96 13.58
N ALA A 154 -5.58 -7.11 14.78
CA ALA A 154 -4.13 -7.07 14.98
C ALA A 154 -3.40 -8.10 14.08
N ARG A 155 -3.91 -9.34 14.00
CA ARG A 155 -3.34 -10.37 13.11
C ARG A 155 -3.41 -10.00 11.63
N ARG A 156 -4.46 -9.31 11.18
CA ARG A 156 -4.54 -8.83 9.79
C ARG A 156 -3.52 -7.74 9.51
N LEU A 157 -3.31 -6.80 10.45
CA LEU A 157 -2.24 -5.82 10.34
C LEU A 157 -0.87 -6.50 10.30
N ALA A 158 -0.62 -7.48 11.16
CA ALA A 158 0.63 -8.24 11.17
C ALA A 158 0.91 -8.98 9.85
N ARG A 159 -0.11 -9.57 9.21
CA ARG A 159 0.04 -10.22 7.90
C ARG A 159 0.47 -9.23 6.82
N VAL A 160 -0.18 -8.07 6.78
CA VAL A 160 0.13 -7.05 5.78
C VAL A 160 1.51 -6.44 6.05
N LEU A 161 1.86 -6.20 7.32
CA LEU A 161 3.19 -5.73 7.69
C LEU A 161 4.28 -6.72 7.26
N ASN A 162 4.10 -8.01 7.51
CA ASN A 162 5.07 -9.03 7.08
C ASN A 162 5.24 -9.08 5.56
N ALA A 163 4.12 -9.03 4.81
CA ALA A 163 4.15 -8.99 3.35
C ALA A 163 4.87 -7.73 2.83
N LEU A 164 4.65 -6.57 3.45
CA LEU A 164 5.37 -5.35 3.10
C LEU A 164 6.85 -5.42 3.42
N CYS A 165 7.27 -6.12 4.49
CA CYS A 165 8.69 -6.36 4.77
C CYS A 165 9.33 -7.19 3.64
N ASP A 166 8.65 -8.25 3.19
CA ASP A 166 9.12 -9.08 2.07
C ASP A 166 9.22 -8.27 0.77
N HIS A 167 8.22 -7.43 0.48
CA HIS A 167 8.26 -6.53 -0.67
C HIS A 167 9.38 -5.52 -0.57
N HIS A 168 9.60 -4.90 0.60
CA HIS A 168 10.68 -3.96 0.81
C HIS A 168 12.05 -4.58 0.51
N GLU A 169 12.33 -5.79 1.01
CA GLU A 169 13.58 -6.51 0.73
C GLU A 169 13.77 -6.80 -0.76
N GLN A 170 12.71 -7.28 -1.44
CA GLN A 170 12.75 -7.56 -2.88
C GLN A 170 12.98 -6.28 -3.71
N LEU A 171 12.31 -5.18 -3.35
CA LEU A 171 12.44 -3.88 -4.00
C LEU A 171 13.83 -3.26 -3.76
N ALA A 172 14.33 -3.34 -2.53
CA ALA A 172 15.66 -2.86 -2.18
C ALA A 172 16.76 -3.67 -2.89
N CYS A 173 16.55 -4.98 -3.09
CA CYS A 173 17.45 -5.80 -3.90
C CYS A 173 17.42 -5.40 -5.38
N THR A 174 16.23 -5.24 -5.95
CA THR A 174 16.05 -4.90 -7.37
C THR A 174 16.60 -3.51 -7.71
N SER A 175 16.44 -2.53 -6.81
CA SER A 175 16.96 -1.17 -7.00
C SER A 175 18.49 -1.10 -6.95
N ARG A 176 19.16 -1.93 -6.14
CA ARG A 176 20.63 -2.01 -6.07
C ARG A 176 21.27 -2.62 -7.33
N HIS A 177 20.56 -3.46 -8.07
CA HIS A 177 21.07 -4.05 -9.31
C HIS A 177 20.92 -3.15 -10.55
N LYS A 178 20.28 -1.99 -10.41
CA LYS A 178 20.07 -1.01 -11.49
C LYS A 178 21.21 0.02 -11.54
N GLU A 179 22.47 -0.42 -11.58
CA GLU A 179 23.60 0.45 -11.96
C GLU A 179 23.76 0.51 -13.50
N PRO A 180 24.23 1.64 -14.07
CA PRO A 180 23.97 2.01 -15.47
C PRO A 180 25.02 1.42 -16.42
N GLY A 181 24.74 0.22 -16.96
CA GLY A 181 25.51 -0.36 -18.07
C GLY A 181 24.64 -0.54 -19.31
N GLY A 182 24.62 0.43 -20.22
CA GLY A 182 23.88 0.25 -21.48
C GLY A 182 23.80 1.45 -22.44
N GLY A 183 24.78 2.34 -22.44
CA GLY A 183 24.99 3.25 -23.57
C GLY A 183 25.79 2.53 -24.65
N SER A 184 25.12 1.79 -25.54
CA SER A 184 25.76 1.35 -26.79
C SER A 184 25.59 2.43 -27.85
N ARG A 185 26.73 2.91 -28.33
CA ARG A 185 26.89 3.75 -29.52
C ARG A 185 26.58 2.97 -30.79
#